data_AF-A0A091TDA8-F1
#
_entry.id   AF-A0A091TDA8-F1
#
_cell.length_a   1.000
_cell.length_b   1.000
_cell.length_c   1.000
_cell.angle_alpha   90.00
_cell.angle_beta   90.00
_cell.angle_gamma   90.00
#
_symmetry.space_group_name_H-M   'P 1'
#
loop_
_entity.id
_entity.type
_entity.pdbx_description
1 polymer ?
#
loop_
_entity_poly.entity_id
_entity_poly.type
_entity_poly.pdbx_seq_one_letter_code
_entity_poly.pdbx_strand_id
1 'polypeptide(L)'
;WDLILKYSHNRIKLVLEDYKEMFEALPFPDKKRITDIFDKIPMTVAGVVGYLESTSSYQVFMKNDPKAAKSLLQETEKRMLEVIGVSSRETPVEVWVRHVCVLGCKGR
;
A
#
# COMPACT_ATOMS: atom_id res chain seq x y z
N TRP A 1 -1.88 5.13 10.06
CA TRP A 1 -2.56 4.25 9.10
C TRP A 1 -4.07 4.33 9.20
N ASP A 2 -4.65 4.22 10.41
CA ASP A 2 -6.11 4.31 10.62
C ASP A 2 -6.76 5.58 10.07
N LEU A 3 -6.06 6.72 10.17
CA LEU A 3 -6.49 8.00 9.61
C LEU A 3 -6.68 7.94 8.08
N ILE A 4 -5.75 7.32 7.35
CA ILE A 4 -5.82 7.20 5.88
C ILE A 4 -6.90 6.17 5.50
N LEU A 5 -7.02 5.07 6.25
CA LEU A 5 -7.99 4.02 5.99
C LEU A 5 -9.44 4.52 6.05
N LYS A 6 -9.73 5.53 6.87
CA LYS A 6 -11.05 6.21 6.91
C LYS A 6 -11.47 6.79 5.55
N TYR A 7 -10.50 7.19 4.73
CA TYR A 7 -10.72 7.80 3.42
C TYR A 7 -10.61 6.78 2.27
N SER A 8 -10.39 5.51 2.58
CA SER A 8 -10.30 4.46 1.58
C SER A 8 -11.68 4.09 1.01
N HIS A 9 -11.69 3.72 -0.27
CA HIS A 9 -12.88 3.16 -0.90
C HIS A 9 -13.25 1.82 -0.25
N ASN A 10 -14.55 1.51 -0.11
CA ASN A 10 -15.01 0.28 0.56
C ASN A 10 -14.43 -1.01 -0.05
N ARG A 11 -14.14 -1.01 -1.36
CA ARG A 11 -13.48 -2.11 -2.08
C ARG A 11 -12.06 -2.43 -1.60
N ILE A 12 -11.41 -1.56 -0.82
CA ILE A 12 -10.09 -1.86 -0.24
C ILE A 12 -10.15 -3.12 0.65
N LYS A 13 -11.31 -3.44 1.23
CA LYS A 13 -11.54 -4.68 1.98
C LYS A 13 -11.13 -5.92 1.19
N LEU A 14 -11.34 -5.90 -0.13
CA LEU A 14 -11.00 -7.03 -1.00
C LEU A 14 -9.49 -7.21 -1.09
N VAL A 15 -8.71 -6.13 -0.99
CA VAL A 15 -7.24 -6.21 -0.94
C VAL A 15 -6.79 -6.69 0.44
N LEU A 16 -7.40 -6.17 1.51
CA LEU A 16 -7.08 -6.53 2.91
C LEU A 16 -7.41 -8.00 3.23
N GLU A 17 -8.41 -8.57 2.56
CA GLU A 17 -8.82 -9.97 2.68
C GLU A 17 -8.14 -10.86 1.64
N ASP A 18 -7.03 -10.41 1.05
CA ASP A 18 -6.23 -11.14 0.07
C ASP A 18 -7.06 -11.65 -1.11
N TYR A 19 -8.00 -10.84 -1.59
CA TYR A 19 -8.91 -11.14 -2.68
C TYR A 19 -9.67 -12.48 -2.51
N LYS A 20 -9.91 -12.92 -1.27
CA LYS A 20 -10.59 -14.18 -0.97
C LYS A 20 -11.94 -14.30 -1.67
N GLU A 21 -12.78 -13.28 -1.53
CA GLU A 21 -14.11 -13.22 -2.16
C GLU A 21 -14.00 -13.34 -3.69
N MET A 22 -13.04 -12.65 -4.32
CA MET A 22 -12.83 -12.74 -5.76
C MET A 22 -12.36 -14.13 -6.19
N PHE A 23 -11.43 -14.73 -5.45
CA PHE A 23 -10.95 -16.08 -5.71
C PHE A 23 -12.09 -17.11 -5.62
N GLU A 24 -12.93 -17.02 -4.59
CA GLU A 24 -14.09 -17.91 -4.41
C GLU A 24 -15.10 -17.74 -5.55
N ALA A 25 -15.34 -16.51 -6.01
CA ALA A 25 -16.26 -16.20 -7.10
C ALA A 25 -15.76 -16.60 -8.51
N LEU A 26 -14.46 -16.84 -8.71
CA LEU A 26 -13.95 -17.21 -10.03
C LEU A 26 -14.56 -18.55 -10.53
N PRO A 27 -15.11 -18.59 -11.76
CA PRO A 27 -15.79 -19.77 -12.31
C PRO A 27 -14.82 -20.79 -12.93
N PHE A 28 -13.52 -20.67 -12.67
CA PHE A 28 -12.50 -21.56 -13.24
C PHE A 28 -12.27 -22.74 -12.30
N PRO A 29 -12.28 -23.99 -12.82
CA PRO A 29 -12.04 -25.18 -12.00
C PRO A 29 -10.58 -25.24 -11.52
N ASP A 30 -9.63 -24.88 -12.39
CA ASP A 30 -8.24 -24.68 -12.01
C ASP A 30 -8.00 -23.20 -11.73
N LYS A 31 -8.23 -22.82 -10.47
CA LYS A 31 -7.93 -21.49 -9.93
C LYS A 31 -6.96 -21.59 -8.77
N LYS A 32 -6.05 -20.61 -8.69
CA LYS A 32 -5.04 -20.52 -7.62
C LYS A 32 -5.00 -19.13 -7.02
N ARG A 33 -4.71 -19.07 -5.73
CA ARG A 33 -4.48 -17.84 -5.00
C ARG A 33 -3.14 -17.92 -4.30
N ILE A 34 -2.24 -17.01 -4.64
CA ILE A 34 -0.87 -16.95 -4.14
C ILE A 34 -0.74 -15.67 -3.31
N THR A 35 -0.27 -15.80 -2.07
CA THR A 35 -0.30 -14.72 -1.05
C THR A 35 1.06 -14.39 -0.46
N ASP A 36 2.09 -15.14 -0.85
CA ASP A 36 3.45 -15.10 -0.35
C ASP A 36 4.43 -14.53 -1.39
N ILE A 37 3.96 -13.58 -2.19
CA ILE A 37 4.77 -12.85 -3.17
C ILE A 37 5.22 -11.54 -2.53
N PHE A 38 6.54 -11.33 -2.45
CA PHE A 38 7.13 -10.13 -1.87
C PHE A 38 8.11 -9.51 -2.84
N ASP A 39 7.85 -8.27 -3.23
CA ASP A 39 8.78 -7.46 -4.01
C ASP A 39 9.58 -6.56 -3.07
N LYS A 40 10.87 -6.46 -3.37
CA LYS A 40 11.82 -5.60 -2.66
C LYS A 40 12.16 -4.43 -3.55
N ILE A 41 11.66 -3.25 -3.18
CA ILE A 41 11.78 -2.06 -4.00
C ILE A 41 12.80 -1.13 -3.34
N PRO A 42 13.99 -0.93 -3.93
CA PRO A 42 14.93 0.07 -3.45
C PRO A 42 14.37 1.47 -3.73
N MET A 43 14.32 2.33 -2.72
CA MET A 43 13.95 3.74 -2.85
C MET A 43 14.59 4.59 -1.76
N THR A 44 14.42 5.90 -1.79
CA THR A 44 14.83 6.78 -0.70
C THR A 44 13.70 6.98 0.31
N VAL A 45 13.98 7.52 1.49
CA VAL A 45 12.93 7.92 2.45
C VAL A 45 11.94 8.89 1.80
N ALA A 46 12.42 9.88 1.03
CA ALA A 46 11.56 10.76 0.23
C ALA A 46 10.71 9.98 -0.79
N GLY A 47 11.27 8.94 -1.42
CA GLY A 47 10.55 8.04 -2.32
C GLY A 47 9.40 7.30 -1.63
N VAL A 48 9.61 6.82 -0.40
CA VAL A 48 8.53 6.20 0.41
C VAL A 48 7.39 7.19 0.64
N VAL A 49 7.72 8.42 1.03
CA VAL A 49 6.72 9.47 1.30
C VAL A 49 5.93 9.82 0.04
N GLY A 50 6.62 9.97 -1.11
CA GLY A 50 5.97 10.19 -2.40
C GLY A 50 5.08 9.01 -2.83
N TYR A 51 5.48 7.78 -2.55
CA TYR A 51 4.65 6.60 -2.77
C TYR A 51 3.37 6.64 -1.93
N LEU A 52 3.46 6.98 -0.63
CA LEU A 52 2.28 7.14 0.24
C LEU A 52 1.36 8.26 -0.23
N GLU A 53 1.94 9.38 -0.67
CA GLU A 53 1.21 10.52 -1.24
C GLU A 53 0.41 10.11 -2.48
N SER A 54 0.91 9.18 -3.31
CA SER A 54 0.23 8.73 -4.53
C SER A 54 -1.05 7.90 -4.28
N THR A 55 -1.26 7.42 -3.04
CA THR A 55 -2.41 6.56 -2.73
C THR A 55 -3.74 7.31 -2.84
N SER A 56 -4.76 6.68 -3.42
CA SER A 56 -6.07 7.31 -3.61
C SER A 56 -6.72 7.73 -2.29
N SER A 57 -6.55 6.95 -1.23
CA SER A 57 -7.01 7.28 0.13
C SER A 57 -6.34 8.55 0.68
N TYR A 58 -5.04 8.72 0.45
CA TYR A 58 -4.35 9.96 0.83
C TYR A 58 -4.86 11.14 0.01
N GLN A 59 -5.08 10.98 -1.30
CA GLN A 59 -5.61 12.06 -2.14
C GLN A 59 -7.03 12.50 -1.71
N VAL A 60 -7.88 11.56 -1.30
CA VAL A 60 -9.19 11.88 -0.69
C VAL A 60 -9.00 12.60 0.65
N PHE A 61 -8.08 12.15 1.50
CA PHE A 61 -7.77 12.83 2.75
C PHE A 61 -7.28 14.27 2.51
N MET A 62 -6.36 14.45 1.56
CA MET A 62 -5.79 15.72 1.14
C MET A 62 -6.85 16.70 0.63
N LYS A 63 -7.87 16.21 -0.08
CA LYS A 63 -9.01 17.03 -0.53
C LYS A 63 -9.90 17.48 0.64
N ASN A 64 -10.06 16.63 1.66
CA ASN A 64 -10.97 16.87 2.78
C ASN A 64 -10.34 17.73 3.88
N ASP A 65 -9.09 17.46 4.23
CA ASP A 65 -8.30 18.23 5.20
C ASP A 65 -6.83 18.32 4.75
N PRO A 66 -6.50 19.32 3.90
CA PRO A 66 -5.16 19.48 3.36
C PRO A 66 -4.08 19.70 4.43
N LYS A 67 -4.44 20.33 5.56
CA LYS A 67 -3.48 20.66 6.61
C LYS A 67 -3.12 19.40 7.38
N ALA A 68 -4.12 18.64 7.83
CA ALA A 68 -3.88 17.39 8.54
C ALA A 68 -3.18 16.35 7.66
N ALA A 69 -3.54 16.26 6.38
CA ALA A 69 -2.90 15.35 5.43
C ALA A 69 -1.39 15.65 5.26
N LYS A 70 -1.03 16.91 5.03
CA LYS A 70 0.38 17.33 4.93
C LYS A 70 1.16 17.07 6.21
N SER A 71 0.58 17.41 7.37
CA SER A 71 1.20 17.15 8.67
C SER A 71 1.45 15.65 8.88
N LEU A 72 0.50 14.79 8.50
CA LEU A 72 0.66 13.34 8.60
C LEU A 72 1.89 12.81 7.85
N LEU A 73 2.11 13.24 6.59
CA LEU A 73 3.29 12.78 5.83
C LEU A 73 4.58 13.36 6.39
N GLN A 74 4.59 14.64 6.81
CA GLN A 74 5.77 15.26 7.44
C GLN A 74 6.17 14.56 8.74
N GLU A 75 5.19 14.24 9.60
CA GLU A 75 5.43 13.50 10.84
C GLU A 75 5.87 12.06 10.56
N THR A 76 5.29 11.41 9.55
CA THR A 76 5.68 10.05 9.14
C THR A 76 7.12 10.02 8.66
N GLU A 77 7.52 10.97 7.82
CA GLU A 77 8.89 11.11 7.35
C GLU A 77 9.87 11.33 8.50
N LYS A 78 9.56 12.28 9.39
CA LYS A 78 10.38 12.58 10.57
C LYS A 78 10.58 11.31 11.41
N ARG A 79 9.51 10.56 11.66
CA ARG A 79 9.58 9.29 12.41
C ARG A 79 10.41 8.24 11.70
N MET A 80 10.34 8.12 10.37
CA MET A 80 11.18 7.19 9.61
C MET A 80 12.67 7.53 9.79
N LEU A 81 13.03 8.81 9.62
CA LEU A 81 14.41 9.28 9.81
C LEU A 81 14.92 9.02 11.23
N GLU A 82 14.10 9.31 12.25
CA GLU A 82 14.43 9.07 13.66
C GLU A 82 14.64 7.58 13.97
N VAL A 83 13.75 6.70 13.49
CA VAL A 83 13.82 5.26 13.74
C VAL A 83 15.03 4.62 13.06
N ILE A 84 15.38 5.09 11.86
CA ILE A 84 16.55 4.59 11.11
C ILE A 84 17.86 5.22 11.65
N GLY A 85 17.78 6.31 12.42
CA GLY A 85 18.93 7.00 12.99
C GLY A 85 19.70 7.85 11.97
N VAL A 86 19.01 8.38 10.96
CA VAL A 86 19.60 9.17 9.86
C VAL A 86 18.90 10.51 9.73
N SER A 87 19.55 11.48 9.08
CA SER A 87 19.00 12.83 8.87
C SER A 87 18.62 13.13 7.42
N SER A 88 19.16 12.36 6.46
CA SER A 88 18.93 12.61 5.03
C SER A 88 17.67 11.91 4.52
N ARG A 89 16.81 12.67 3.84
CA ARG A 89 15.65 12.12 3.12
C ARG A 89 16.05 11.29 1.88
N GLU A 90 17.28 11.47 1.41
CA GLU A 90 17.86 10.69 0.32
C GLU A 90 18.50 9.38 0.78
N THR A 91 18.43 9.05 2.09
CA THR A 91 18.92 7.77 2.58
C THR A 91 18.18 6.62 1.87
N PRO A 92 18.90 5.66 1.25
CA PRO A 92 18.31 4.48 0.64
C PRO A 92 17.66 3.56 1.68
N VAL A 93 16.51 3.01 1.33
CA VAL A 93 15.76 2.01 2.10
C VAL A 93 15.23 0.94 1.14
N GLU A 94 14.99 -0.27 1.66
CA GLU A 94 14.32 -1.34 0.94
C GLU A 94 12.88 -1.46 1.46
N VAL A 95 11.90 -1.18 0.59
CA VAL A 95 10.49 -1.37 0.93
C VAL A 95 10.02 -2.73 0.45
N TRP A 96 9.41 -3.49 1.35
CA TRP A 96 8.84 -4.79 1.03
C TRP A 96 7.36 -4.62 0.75
N VAL A 97 6.95 -4.89 -0.49
CA VAL A 97 5.55 -4.85 -0.91
C VAL A 97 5.05 -6.27 -1.05
N ARG A 98 3.96 -6.58 -0.35
CA ARG A 98 3.28 -7.87 -0.47
C ARG A 98 2.27 -7.81 -1.61
N HIS A 99 2.36 -8.77 -2.52
CA HIS A 99 1.43 -8.93 -3.62
C HIS A 99 0.55 -10.16 -3.39
N VAL A 100 -0.68 -10.08 -3.87
CA VAL A 100 -1.60 -11.21 -3.93
C VAL A 100 -1.97 -11.43 -5.39
N CYS A 101 -1.75 -12.66 -5.86
CA CYS A 101 -2.07 -13.06 -7.23
C CYS A 101 -3.23 -14.05 -7.22
N VAL A 102 -4.27 -13.74 -7.99
CA VAL A 102 -5.40 -14.63 -8.24
C VAL A 102 -5.35 -15.07 -9.71
N LEU A 103 -5.22 -16.38 -9.92
CA LEU A 103 -5.09 -16.99 -11.24
C LEU A 103 -6.29 -17.89 -11.51
N GLY A 104 -6.74 -17.92 -12.77
CA GLY A 104 -7.77 -18.84 -13.24
C GLY A 104 -7.44 -19.33 -14.65
N CYS A 105 -7.57 -20.63 -14.88
CA CYS A 105 -7.38 -21.22 -16.20
C CYS A 105 -8.73 -21.43 -16.87
N LYS A 106 -8.92 -20.78 -18.02
CA LYS A 106 -10.01 -21.14 -18.93
C LYS A 106 -9.64 -22.47 -19.59
N GLY A 107 -10.34 -23.54 -19.23
CA GLY A 107 -10.19 -24.84 -19.90
C GLY A 107 -10.35 -24.69 -21.43
N ARG A 108 -9.71 -25.59 -22.18
CA ARG A 108 -9.90 -25.68 -23.64
C ARG A 108 -11.33 -26.05 -23.98
#